data_AF-A0A9N7Y7B6-F1
#
_entry.id   AF-A0A9N7Y7B6-F1
#
_cell.length_a   1.000
_cell.length_b   1.000
_cell.length_c   1.000
_cell.angle_alpha   90.00
_cell.angle_beta   90.00
_cell.angle_gamma   90.00
#
_symmetry.space_group_name_H-M   'P 1'
#
loop_
_entity.id
_entity.type
_entity.pdbx_description
1 polymer ?
#
loop_
_entity_poly.entity_id
_entity_poly.type
_entity_poly.pdbx_seq_one_letter_code
_entity_poly.pdbx_strand_id
1 'polypeptide(L)'
;MTFSLQDRICILVPWALMMMMMMMIYVKAQPEFFVPPGSMTWNEARNHCQVCYKELVTLTPSSIQVIAQKLTSVYWIGLRKHPQPPCPLSMPWSRWANGDFLTYQNWYPGWPVLKSPGGVPGTEDLCVATLRFGAWVEKNCSELLPYICYDERFSGQVSITAVTTSSANFTWQPMAGAIDHYHVEVRGGINLKAISTNLTPIATNLTADSTNLTAIGTNLAAISTNLAAIGTNMTAISAHSTPIGTYPTVIGINPTTIGINPTTIGTNPSSVGSHLTAIGTDLVAIATDLDAIANDLTPTGTDPIFQPAPIRRQQAPIRFQQAPIRRQQAPIRQKPI
;
A
#
# COMPACT_ATOMS: atom_id res chain seq x y z
N MET A 1 7.34 -36.82 -53.83
CA MET A 1 6.96 -35.52 -54.42
C MET A 1 7.97 -34.48 -53.98
N THR A 2 8.84 -34.07 -54.90
CA THR A 2 9.81 -32.98 -54.66
C THR A 2 9.12 -31.67 -55.03
N PHE A 3 8.75 -30.88 -54.03
CA PHE A 3 8.19 -29.54 -54.26
C PHE A 3 9.18 -28.67 -55.04
N SER A 4 8.66 -27.95 -56.04
CA SER A 4 9.43 -27.01 -56.85
C SER A 4 9.99 -25.89 -55.97
N LEU A 5 11.10 -25.28 -56.39
CA LEU A 5 11.69 -24.12 -55.72
C LEU A 5 10.64 -22.99 -55.56
N GLN A 6 9.76 -22.85 -56.56
CA GLN A 6 8.68 -21.86 -56.59
C GLN A 6 7.65 -22.09 -55.46
N ASP A 7 7.31 -23.36 -55.20
CA ASP A 7 6.32 -23.73 -54.18
C ASP A 7 6.86 -23.48 -52.77
N ARG A 8 8.16 -23.73 -52.56
CA ARG A 8 8.83 -23.46 -51.28
C ARG A 8 8.91 -21.97 -50.98
N ILE A 9 9.15 -21.14 -51.99
CA ILE A 9 9.21 -19.68 -51.83
C ILE A 9 7.82 -19.12 -51.51
N CYS A 10 6.76 -19.60 -52.17
CA CYS A 10 5.39 -19.13 -51.93
C CYS A 10 4.87 -19.43 -50.52
N ILE A 11 5.40 -20.45 -49.84
CA ILE A 11 4.99 -20.81 -48.46
C ILE A 11 5.87 -20.12 -47.42
N LEU A 12 7.19 -20.12 -47.63
CA LEU A 12 8.14 -19.61 -46.64
C LEU A 12 8.12 -18.09 -46.52
N VAL A 13 7.89 -17.35 -47.61
CA VAL A 13 7.89 -15.87 -47.58
C VAL A 13 6.72 -15.30 -46.77
N PRO A 14 5.45 -15.72 -46.97
CA PRO A 14 4.34 -15.27 -46.13
C PRO A 14 4.48 -15.70 -44.67
N TRP A 15 5.01 -16.90 -44.41
CA TRP A 15 5.27 -17.36 -43.05
C TRP A 15 6.38 -16.54 -42.36
N ALA A 16 7.47 -16.24 -43.06
CA ALA A 16 8.54 -15.39 -42.55
C ALA A 16 8.06 -13.95 -42.32
N LEU A 17 7.23 -13.42 -43.22
CA LEU A 17 6.60 -12.09 -43.05
C LEU A 17 5.60 -12.09 -41.88
N MET A 18 4.81 -13.14 -41.71
CA MET A 18 3.88 -13.28 -40.58
C MET A 18 4.62 -13.45 -39.25
N MET A 19 5.72 -14.20 -39.23
CA MET A 19 6.60 -14.35 -38.05
C MET A 19 7.35 -13.04 -37.74
N MET A 20 7.83 -12.30 -38.75
CA MET A 20 8.37 -10.96 -38.56
C MET A 20 7.32 -9.98 -38.02
N MET A 21 6.09 -10.02 -38.55
CA MET A 21 4.99 -9.19 -38.07
C MET A 21 4.60 -9.56 -36.64
N MET A 22 4.61 -10.85 -36.26
CA MET A 22 4.42 -11.30 -34.88
C MET A 22 5.58 -10.91 -33.95
N MET A 23 6.83 -10.90 -34.40
CA MET A 23 7.96 -10.37 -33.62
C MET A 23 7.84 -8.85 -33.40
N MET A 24 7.34 -8.09 -34.38
CA MET A 24 7.08 -6.65 -34.26
C MET A 24 5.94 -6.34 -33.28
N ILE A 25 4.99 -7.27 -33.07
CA ILE A 25 3.90 -7.13 -32.09
C ILE A 25 4.42 -7.18 -30.63
N TYR A 26 5.60 -7.76 -30.37
CA TYR A 26 6.14 -7.89 -29.01
C TYR A 26 6.79 -6.61 -28.46
N VAL A 27 7.19 -5.66 -29.31
CA VAL A 27 7.80 -4.40 -28.89
C VAL A 27 6.78 -3.28 -28.97
N LYS A 28 5.88 -3.20 -27.99
CA LYS A 28 4.95 -2.08 -27.87
C LYS A 28 5.51 -1.07 -26.86
N ALA A 29 6.05 0.05 -27.36
CA ALA A 29 6.25 1.23 -26.54
C ALA A 29 4.87 1.70 -26.05
N GLN A 30 4.64 1.64 -24.73
CA GLN A 30 3.40 2.13 -24.16
C GLN A 30 3.64 3.52 -23.56
N PRO A 31 2.86 4.54 -23.95
CA PRO A 31 2.99 5.86 -23.35
C PRO A 31 2.48 5.80 -21.91
N GLU A 32 3.31 6.23 -20.97
CA GLU A 32 2.91 6.49 -19.59
C GLU A 32 2.74 8.01 -19.39
N PHE A 33 1.69 8.40 -18.68
CA PHE A 33 1.30 9.79 -18.51
C PHE A 33 1.58 10.28 -17.10
N PHE A 34 2.18 11.45 -17.01
CA PHE A 34 2.57 12.10 -15.75
C PHE A 34 1.96 13.49 -15.67
N VAL A 35 1.50 13.86 -14.47
CA VAL A 35 0.97 15.19 -14.17
C VAL A 35 1.89 15.84 -13.14
N PRO A 36 2.87 16.64 -13.58
CA PRO A 36 3.75 17.36 -12.67
C PRO A 36 2.97 18.34 -11.77
N PRO A 37 3.45 18.63 -10.55
CA PRO A 37 2.82 19.61 -9.69
C PRO A 37 3.04 21.04 -10.22
N GLY A 38 2.01 21.88 -10.08
CA GLY A 38 2.06 23.29 -10.47
C GLY A 38 1.26 23.61 -11.73
N SER A 39 1.31 24.87 -12.15
CA SER A 39 0.64 25.35 -13.36
C SER A 39 1.58 26.29 -14.09
N MET A 40 1.68 26.12 -15.40
CA MET A 40 2.65 26.81 -16.27
C MET A 40 1.98 27.26 -17.55
N THR A 41 2.59 28.20 -18.27
CA THR A 41 2.18 28.51 -19.64
C THR A 41 2.46 27.32 -20.56
N TRP A 42 1.83 27.26 -21.73
CA TRP A 42 2.01 26.09 -22.62
C TRP A 42 3.48 25.88 -23.03
N ASN A 43 4.21 26.96 -23.30
CA ASN A 43 5.63 26.89 -23.69
C ASN A 43 6.52 26.40 -22.53
N GLU A 44 6.28 26.90 -21.31
CA GLU A 44 7.02 26.48 -20.11
C GLU A 44 6.71 25.04 -19.74
N ALA A 45 5.43 24.63 -19.80
CA ALA A 45 5.00 23.26 -19.61
C ALA A 45 5.69 22.32 -20.59
N ARG A 46 5.75 22.70 -21.88
CA ARG A 46 6.48 21.96 -22.91
C ARG A 46 7.96 21.83 -22.58
N ASN A 47 8.62 22.94 -22.27
CA ASN A 47 10.05 22.93 -21.94
C ASN A 47 10.32 22.02 -20.73
N HIS A 48 9.47 22.08 -19.70
CA HIS A 48 9.56 21.16 -18.56
C HIS A 48 9.37 19.70 -18.99
N CYS A 49 8.39 19.39 -19.83
CA CYS A 49 8.20 18.03 -20.34
C CYS A 49 9.40 17.54 -21.16
N GLN A 50 10.05 18.39 -21.95
CA GLN A 50 11.23 18.01 -22.75
C GLN A 50 12.50 17.80 -21.91
N VAL A 51 12.61 18.47 -20.76
CA VAL A 51 13.76 18.30 -19.85
C VAL A 51 13.58 17.07 -18.96
N CYS A 52 12.37 16.82 -18.46
CA CYS A 52 12.11 15.81 -17.42
C CYS A 52 11.45 14.52 -17.96
N TYR A 53 10.88 14.57 -19.16
CA TYR A 53 10.13 13.49 -19.80
C TYR A 53 10.41 13.50 -21.31
N LYS A 54 9.57 12.84 -22.12
CA LYS A 54 9.71 12.87 -23.58
C LYS A 54 9.15 14.16 -24.18
N GLU A 55 7.87 14.47 -23.95
CA GLU A 55 7.18 15.65 -24.50
C GLU A 55 5.80 15.88 -23.82
N LEU A 56 5.13 16.99 -24.12
CA LEU A 56 3.71 17.18 -23.81
C LEU A 56 2.84 16.09 -24.44
N VAL A 57 1.77 15.69 -23.74
CA VAL A 57 0.93 14.55 -24.13
C VAL A 57 0.32 14.68 -25.54
N THR A 58 0.48 13.60 -26.31
CA THR A 58 -0.25 13.31 -27.55
C THR A 58 -1.46 12.43 -27.24
N LEU A 59 -2.66 12.91 -27.59
CA LEU A 59 -3.89 12.17 -27.34
C LEU A 59 -4.30 11.33 -28.55
N THR A 60 -4.57 10.05 -28.28
CA THR A 60 -5.06 9.04 -29.21
C THR A 60 -6.37 8.47 -28.65
N PRO A 61 -7.17 7.75 -29.46
CA PRO A 61 -8.42 7.15 -28.99
C PRO A 61 -8.21 6.20 -27.80
N SER A 62 -7.04 5.54 -27.71
CA SER A 62 -6.71 4.63 -26.60
C SER A 62 -6.19 5.38 -25.38
N SER A 63 -5.38 6.43 -25.54
CA SER A 63 -4.81 7.16 -24.40
C SER A 63 -5.84 8.02 -23.67
N ILE A 64 -6.79 8.61 -24.39
CA ILE A 64 -7.80 9.50 -23.78
C ILE A 64 -8.68 8.76 -22.76
N GLN A 65 -9.02 7.48 -23.02
CA GLN A 65 -9.83 6.66 -22.11
C GLN A 65 -9.15 6.46 -20.75
N VAL A 66 -7.83 6.30 -20.75
CA VAL A 66 -7.02 6.09 -19.55
C VAL A 66 -6.80 7.41 -18.81
N ILE A 67 -6.54 8.49 -19.54
CA ILE A 67 -6.24 9.80 -18.95
C ILE A 67 -7.50 10.45 -18.38
N ALA A 68 -8.65 10.38 -19.06
CA ALA A 68 -9.88 11.06 -18.67
C ALA A 68 -10.34 10.71 -17.23
N GLN A 69 -10.09 9.47 -16.78
CA GLN A 69 -10.42 9.04 -15.42
C GLN A 69 -9.60 9.75 -14.33
N LYS A 70 -8.44 10.33 -14.69
CA LYS A 70 -7.50 10.99 -13.76
C LYS A 70 -7.57 12.51 -13.78
N LEU A 71 -8.34 13.10 -14.71
CA LEU A 71 -8.41 14.55 -14.87
C LEU A 71 -9.36 15.15 -13.84
N THR A 72 -8.85 16.07 -13.02
CA THR A 72 -9.68 16.82 -12.04
C THR A 72 -9.99 18.24 -12.50
N SER A 73 -9.16 18.80 -13.39
CA SER A 73 -9.24 20.16 -13.91
C SER A 73 -9.06 20.18 -15.44
N VAL A 74 -8.73 21.34 -15.98
CA VAL A 74 -8.37 21.59 -17.38
C VAL A 74 -6.84 21.54 -17.51
N TYR A 75 -6.32 20.74 -18.44
CA TYR A 75 -4.88 20.50 -18.56
C TYR A 75 -4.34 20.82 -19.95
N TRP A 76 -3.13 21.37 -20.03
CA TRP A 76 -2.42 21.51 -21.29
C TRP A 76 -2.12 20.15 -21.93
N ILE A 77 -2.34 20.09 -23.25
CA ILE A 77 -1.96 18.98 -24.12
C ILE A 77 -1.05 19.48 -25.23
N GLY A 78 -0.36 18.56 -25.92
CA GLY A 78 0.65 18.91 -26.91
C GLY A 78 0.14 19.55 -28.21
N LEU A 79 -1.13 19.97 -28.31
CA LEU A 79 -1.68 20.56 -29.52
C LEU A 79 -1.71 22.09 -29.40
N ARG A 80 -1.21 22.78 -30.43
CA ARG A 80 -1.18 24.24 -30.51
C ARG A 80 -1.59 24.68 -31.91
N LYS A 81 -2.26 25.83 -32.00
CA LYS A 81 -2.61 26.45 -33.27
C LYS A 81 -1.35 27.01 -33.93
N HIS A 82 -1.05 26.54 -35.13
CA HIS A 82 0.03 27.12 -35.92
C HIS A 82 -0.49 28.33 -36.72
N PRO A 83 0.05 29.55 -36.48
CA PRO A 83 -0.40 30.76 -37.19
C PRO A 83 -0.01 30.75 -38.68
N GLN A 84 1.03 30.01 -39.04
CA GLN A 84 1.39 29.70 -40.43
C GLN A 84 1.58 28.20 -40.56
N PRO A 85 0.55 27.46 -41.00
CA PRO A 85 0.71 26.04 -41.21
C PRO A 85 1.77 25.79 -42.31
N PRO A 86 2.58 24.72 -42.19
CA PRO A 86 3.68 24.45 -43.11
C PRO A 86 3.24 24.21 -44.57
N CYS A 87 1.94 23.94 -44.78
CA CYS A 87 1.32 23.86 -46.10
C CYS A 87 0.13 24.83 -46.17
N PRO A 88 -0.08 25.55 -47.30
CA PRO A 88 -1.23 26.46 -47.47
C PRO A 88 -2.61 25.80 -47.35
N LEU A 89 -2.68 24.47 -47.53
CA LEU A 89 -3.89 23.66 -47.39
C LEU A 89 -4.01 22.96 -46.03
N SER A 90 -3.01 23.11 -45.15
CA SER A 90 -3.03 22.49 -43.82
C SER A 90 -3.92 23.28 -42.88
N MET A 91 -4.78 22.58 -42.14
CA MET A 91 -5.52 23.20 -41.05
C MET A 91 -4.56 23.75 -39.97
N PRO A 92 -4.98 24.78 -39.20
CA PRO A 92 -4.15 25.37 -38.14
C PRO A 92 -3.74 24.38 -37.04
N TRP A 93 -4.51 23.30 -36.85
CA TRP A 93 -4.23 22.21 -35.91
C TRP A 93 -3.89 20.93 -36.68
N SER A 94 -2.72 20.86 -37.31
CA SER A 94 -2.34 19.69 -38.12
C SER A 94 -1.29 18.80 -37.47
N ARG A 95 -0.55 19.30 -36.48
CA ARG A 95 0.53 18.58 -35.83
C ARG A 95 0.56 18.81 -34.33
N TRP A 96 1.00 17.78 -33.63
CA TRP A 96 1.32 17.84 -32.21
C TRP A 96 2.71 18.43 -31.99
N ALA A 97 3.00 18.82 -30.75
CA ALA A 97 4.29 19.37 -30.32
C ALA A 97 5.45 18.41 -30.62
N ASN A 98 5.24 17.09 -30.47
CA ASN A 98 6.22 16.05 -30.78
C ASN A 98 6.47 15.88 -32.30
N GLY A 99 5.68 16.54 -33.15
CA GLY A 99 5.78 16.45 -34.60
C GLY A 99 4.86 15.42 -35.26
N ASP A 100 4.12 14.65 -34.49
CA ASP A 100 3.15 13.69 -35.05
C ASP A 100 1.99 14.41 -35.72
N PHE A 101 1.41 13.76 -36.74
CA PHE A 101 0.21 14.27 -37.39
C PHE A 101 -1.02 14.13 -36.48
N LEU A 102 -1.94 15.08 -36.59
CA LEU A 102 -3.22 15.01 -35.88
C LEU A 102 -4.16 13.98 -36.54
N THR A 103 -4.21 12.76 -35.99
CA THR A 103 -5.03 11.65 -36.51
C THR A 103 -6.35 11.44 -35.75
N TYR A 104 -6.48 12.04 -34.57
CA TYR A 104 -7.65 11.95 -33.70
C TYR A 104 -8.02 13.35 -33.22
N GLN A 105 -9.32 13.63 -33.10
CA GLN A 105 -9.82 14.91 -32.61
C GLN A 105 -10.99 14.68 -31.67
N ASN A 106 -11.03 15.42 -30.56
CA ASN A 106 -12.10 15.34 -29.56
C ASN A 106 -12.54 16.73 -29.08
N TRP A 107 -12.82 17.63 -30.02
CA TRP A 107 -13.24 18.98 -29.68
C TRP A 107 -14.54 19.00 -28.88
N TYR A 108 -14.60 19.89 -27.89
CA TYR A 108 -15.85 20.20 -27.21
C TYR A 108 -16.84 20.82 -28.21
N PRO A 109 -18.14 20.48 -28.16
CA PRO A 109 -19.13 21.06 -29.08
C PRO A 109 -19.02 22.60 -29.15
N GLY A 110 -18.92 23.12 -30.38
CA GLY A 110 -18.68 24.55 -30.64
C GLY A 110 -17.20 24.93 -30.83
N TRP A 111 -16.28 23.97 -30.73
CA TRP A 111 -14.85 24.15 -30.99
C TRP A 111 -14.37 23.27 -32.17
N PRO A 112 -13.27 23.65 -32.85
CA PRO A 112 -12.56 24.92 -32.74
C PRO A 112 -13.44 26.09 -33.22
N VAL A 113 -13.26 27.27 -32.63
CA VAL A 113 -14.07 28.44 -33.01
C VAL A 113 -13.55 28.99 -34.32
N LEU A 114 -14.30 28.76 -35.40
CA LEU A 114 -14.08 29.42 -36.69
C LEU A 114 -14.45 30.90 -36.54
N LYS A 115 -13.45 31.78 -36.41
CA LYS A 115 -13.70 33.22 -36.29
C LYS A 115 -14.50 33.74 -37.49
N SER A 116 -15.48 34.59 -37.20
CA SER A 116 -16.27 35.32 -38.20
C SER A 116 -15.39 36.19 -39.11
N PRO A 117 -15.82 36.44 -40.37
CA PRO A 117 -15.09 37.29 -41.31
C PRO A 117 -15.12 38.75 -40.80
N GLY A 118 -14.01 39.20 -40.21
CA GLY A 118 -13.88 40.54 -39.63
C GLY A 118 -12.86 40.65 -38.50
N GLY A 119 -12.48 39.54 -37.87
CA GLY A 119 -11.33 39.51 -36.96
C GLY A 119 -10.01 39.45 -37.74
N VAL A 120 -9.00 40.21 -37.32
CA VAL A 120 -7.64 40.13 -37.90
C VAL A 120 -7.17 38.67 -37.86
N PRO A 121 -6.88 38.05 -39.02
CA PRO A 121 -6.37 36.68 -39.06
C PRO A 121 -5.00 36.61 -38.38
N GLY A 122 -4.83 35.70 -37.42
CA GLY A 122 -3.50 35.28 -36.94
C GLY A 122 -2.91 36.01 -35.72
N THR A 123 -3.66 36.81 -34.96
CA THR A 123 -3.12 37.53 -33.79
C THR A 123 -3.23 36.80 -32.45
N GLU A 124 -3.97 35.69 -32.37
CA GLU A 124 -4.17 34.96 -31.12
C GLU A 124 -3.34 33.67 -31.10
N ASP A 125 -2.39 33.61 -30.17
CA ASP A 125 -1.60 32.42 -29.85
C ASP A 125 -2.47 31.47 -29.01
N LEU A 126 -3.12 30.53 -29.70
CA LEU A 126 -4.08 29.60 -29.12
C LEU A 126 -3.46 28.22 -28.93
N CYS A 127 -3.56 27.73 -27.71
CA CYS A 127 -3.10 26.41 -27.30
C CYS A 127 -4.31 25.57 -26.91
N VAL A 128 -4.18 24.24 -26.98
CA VAL A 128 -5.28 23.34 -26.70
C VAL A 128 -5.13 22.74 -25.31
N ALA A 129 -6.23 22.74 -24.58
CA ALA A 129 -6.33 22.08 -23.28
C ALA A 129 -7.45 21.03 -23.29
N THR A 130 -7.25 19.96 -22.54
CA THR A 130 -8.26 18.92 -22.32
C THR A 130 -9.06 19.21 -21.05
N LEU A 131 -10.37 19.07 -21.12
CA LEU A 131 -11.29 19.21 -20.00
C LEU A 131 -11.31 17.93 -19.15
N ARG A 132 -11.89 17.99 -17.94
CA ARG A 132 -12.00 16.85 -17.01
C ARG A 132 -12.65 15.59 -17.59
N PHE A 133 -13.46 15.73 -18.63
CA PHE A 133 -14.15 14.64 -19.33
C PHE A 133 -13.55 14.32 -20.71
N GLY A 134 -12.35 14.84 -20.99
CA GLY A 134 -11.53 14.47 -22.14
C GLY A 134 -11.74 15.27 -23.43
N ALA A 135 -12.75 16.14 -23.48
CA ALA A 135 -12.99 17.01 -24.64
C ALA A 135 -12.02 18.20 -24.68
N TRP A 136 -11.74 18.73 -25.87
CA TRP A 136 -10.71 19.74 -26.09
C TRP A 136 -11.29 21.12 -26.29
N VAL A 137 -10.62 22.13 -25.75
CA VAL A 137 -10.95 23.54 -25.89
C VAL A 137 -9.70 24.34 -26.23
N GLU A 138 -9.87 25.46 -26.93
CA GLU A 138 -8.77 26.40 -27.12
C GLU A 138 -8.69 27.35 -25.93
N LYS A 139 -7.46 27.69 -25.58
CA LYS A 139 -7.11 28.59 -24.49
C LYS A 139 -5.98 29.50 -24.93
N ASN A 140 -5.84 30.65 -24.28
CA ASN A 140 -4.70 31.51 -24.53
C ASN A 140 -3.43 30.81 -24.02
N CYS A 141 -2.40 30.68 -24.87
CA CYS A 141 -1.15 29.98 -24.51
C CYS A 141 -0.45 30.56 -23.26
N SER A 142 -0.75 31.82 -22.91
CA SER A 142 -0.24 32.50 -21.70
C SER A 142 -1.01 32.18 -20.42
N GLU A 143 -2.12 31.43 -20.47
CA GLU A 143 -2.81 30.96 -19.26
C GLU A 143 -1.94 29.96 -18.48
N LEU A 144 -1.95 30.08 -17.16
CA LEU A 144 -1.30 29.12 -16.27
C LEU A 144 -2.24 27.96 -16.01
N LEU A 145 -1.96 26.80 -16.61
CA LEU A 145 -2.74 25.58 -16.39
C LEU A 145 -1.82 24.43 -15.96
N PRO A 146 -2.35 23.44 -15.22
CA PRO A 146 -1.64 22.18 -15.05
C PRO A 146 -1.47 21.51 -16.41
N TYR A 147 -0.50 20.60 -16.53
CA TYR A 147 -0.11 20.03 -17.82
C TYR A 147 0.20 18.54 -17.69
N ILE A 148 0.14 17.84 -18.81
CA ILE A 148 0.36 16.40 -18.87
C ILE A 148 1.56 16.13 -19.76
N CYS A 149 2.60 15.54 -19.19
CA CYS A 149 3.72 15.02 -19.95
C CYS A 149 3.51 13.53 -20.23
N TYR A 150 4.11 13.02 -21.29
CA TYR A 150 4.21 11.60 -21.50
C TYR A 150 5.67 11.16 -21.61
N ASP A 151 5.88 9.90 -21.30
CA ASP A 151 7.13 9.19 -21.55
C ASP A 151 6.81 7.84 -22.19
N GLU A 152 7.75 7.29 -22.95
CA GLU A 152 7.58 6.00 -23.61
C GLU A 152 8.27 4.92 -22.80
N ARG A 153 7.48 4.01 -22.23
CA ARG A 153 8.03 2.83 -21.57
C ARG A 153 8.09 1.66 -22.53
N PHE A 154 9.31 1.16 -22.72
CA PHE A 154 9.56 -0.10 -23.38
C PHE A 154 9.47 -1.22 -22.34
N SER A 155 8.48 -2.10 -22.48
CA SER A 155 8.34 -3.28 -21.63
C SER A 155 8.92 -4.50 -22.36
N GLY A 156 9.97 -5.10 -21.79
CA GLY A 156 10.64 -6.27 -22.35
C GLY A 156 10.56 -7.46 -21.42
N GLN A 157 10.80 -8.67 -21.95
CA GLN A 157 10.92 -9.86 -21.12
C GLN A 157 12.19 -9.77 -20.28
N VAL A 158 12.03 -9.87 -18.96
CA VAL A 158 13.14 -9.92 -18.00
C VAL A 158 13.24 -11.35 -17.47
N SER A 159 14.43 -11.94 -17.59
CA SER A 159 14.77 -13.24 -17.02
C SER A 159 15.34 -13.01 -15.62
N ILE A 160 14.72 -13.66 -14.63
CA ILE A 160 15.16 -13.60 -13.25
C ILE A 160 15.82 -14.94 -12.91
N THR A 161 17.05 -14.89 -12.41
CA THR A 161 17.85 -16.07 -12.04
C THR A 161 18.48 -15.89 -10.66
N ALA A 162 18.93 -16.99 -10.05
CA ALA A 162 19.60 -16.98 -8.75
C ALA A 162 18.84 -16.22 -7.65
N VAL A 163 17.53 -16.47 -7.53
CA VAL A 163 16.68 -15.84 -6.51
C VAL A 163 16.99 -16.42 -5.14
N THR A 164 17.37 -15.56 -4.20
CA THR A 164 17.56 -15.86 -2.77
C THR A 164 16.61 -14.98 -1.94
N THR A 165 16.67 -15.12 -0.61
CA THR A 165 15.92 -14.25 0.31
C THR A 165 16.37 -12.79 0.29
N SER A 166 17.55 -12.48 -0.27
CA SER A 166 18.15 -11.13 -0.24
C SER A 166 18.66 -10.64 -1.59
N SER A 167 18.69 -11.49 -2.62
CA SER A 167 19.22 -11.13 -3.94
C SER A 167 18.50 -11.86 -5.06
N ALA A 168 18.52 -11.26 -6.25
CA ALA A 168 18.14 -11.91 -7.50
C ALA A 168 18.93 -11.27 -8.64
N ASN A 169 19.28 -12.07 -9.65
CA ASN A 169 19.95 -11.59 -10.85
C ASN A 169 18.92 -11.34 -11.94
N PHE A 170 18.93 -10.13 -12.49
CA PHE A 170 18.05 -9.71 -13.59
C PHE A 170 18.84 -9.65 -14.89
N THR A 171 18.37 -10.32 -15.93
CA THR A 171 18.91 -10.22 -17.29
C THR A 171 17.79 -9.87 -18.27
N TRP A 172 18.07 -9.00 -19.24
CA TRP A 172 17.13 -8.61 -20.27
C TRP A 172 17.86 -8.36 -21.58
N GLN A 173 17.17 -8.55 -22.71
CA GLN A 173 17.71 -8.18 -24.01
C GLN A 173 17.49 -6.68 -24.26
N PRO A 174 18.52 -5.91 -24.66
CA PRO A 174 18.36 -4.52 -25.06
C PRO A 174 17.39 -4.42 -26.24
N MET A 175 16.43 -3.50 -26.15
CA MET A 175 15.45 -3.28 -27.21
C MET A 175 15.98 -2.34 -28.29
N ALA A 176 15.46 -2.45 -29.51
CA ALA A 176 15.83 -1.55 -30.61
C ALA A 176 15.31 -0.13 -30.34
N GLY A 177 16.24 0.80 -30.11
CA GLY A 177 15.96 2.20 -29.79
C GLY A 177 17.14 2.81 -29.02
N ALA A 178 17.32 4.12 -29.08
CA ALA A 178 18.33 4.82 -28.29
C ALA A 178 17.85 4.93 -26.82
N ILE A 179 17.90 3.81 -26.09
CA ILE A 179 17.57 3.75 -24.66
C ILE A 179 18.72 4.43 -23.90
N ASP A 180 18.40 5.48 -23.15
CA ASP A 180 19.33 6.25 -22.34
C ASP A 180 19.42 5.72 -20.90
N HIS A 181 18.32 5.24 -20.32
CA HIS A 181 18.24 4.75 -18.95
C HIS A 181 17.25 3.57 -18.77
N TYR A 182 17.50 2.71 -17.77
CA TYR A 182 16.61 1.60 -17.38
C TYR A 182 16.03 1.84 -15.99
N HIS A 183 14.71 1.69 -15.83
CA HIS A 183 14.02 1.72 -14.54
C HIS A 183 13.49 0.33 -14.19
N VAL A 184 13.95 -0.24 -13.07
CA VAL A 184 13.51 -1.55 -12.57
C VAL A 184 12.45 -1.35 -11.48
N GLU A 185 11.22 -1.80 -11.74
CA GLU A 185 10.13 -1.77 -10.76
C GLU A 185 9.88 -3.19 -10.21
N VAL A 186 10.27 -3.45 -8.96
CA VAL A 186 9.97 -4.71 -8.28
C VAL A 186 8.61 -4.60 -7.60
N ARG A 187 7.57 -5.20 -8.19
CA ARG A 187 6.25 -5.30 -7.57
C ARG A 187 6.20 -6.51 -6.65
N GLY A 188 6.61 -6.33 -5.40
CA GLY A 188 6.49 -7.35 -4.37
C GLY A 188 5.03 -7.54 -3.97
N GLY A 189 4.42 -8.67 -4.36
CA GLY A 189 3.26 -9.20 -3.67
C GLY A 189 3.74 -10.02 -2.48
N ILE A 190 3.71 -9.45 -1.26
CA ILE A 190 3.74 -10.30 -0.06
C ILE A 190 2.54 -11.24 -0.21
N ASN A 191 2.71 -12.56 -0.03
CA ASN A 191 1.62 -13.52 -0.12
C ASN A 191 0.69 -13.38 1.11
N LEU A 192 0.02 -12.22 1.20
CA LEU A 192 -0.88 -11.81 2.28
C LEU A 192 -2.02 -12.81 2.49
N LYS A 193 -2.38 -13.55 1.42
CA LYS A 193 -3.40 -14.58 1.49
C LYS A 193 -2.98 -15.72 2.43
N ALA A 194 -1.76 -16.24 2.31
CA ALA A 194 -1.25 -17.29 3.19
C ALA A 194 -1.10 -16.83 4.65
N ILE A 195 -0.72 -15.57 4.87
CA ILE A 195 -0.63 -14.98 6.21
C ILE A 195 -2.04 -14.81 6.81
N SER A 196 -3.00 -14.30 6.04
CA SER A 196 -4.39 -14.11 6.49
C SER A 196 -5.09 -15.43 6.84
N THR A 197 -4.81 -16.51 6.09
CA THR A 197 -5.38 -17.84 6.36
C THR A 197 -4.81 -18.47 7.62
N ASN A 198 -3.60 -18.10 8.05
CA ASN A 198 -3.01 -18.59 9.30
C ASN A 198 -3.42 -17.73 10.51
N LEU A 199 -3.60 -16.42 10.32
CA LEU A 199 -4.03 -15.51 11.38
C LEU A 199 -5.45 -15.77 11.88
N THR A 200 -6.34 -16.26 11.01
CA THR A 200 -7.74 -16.52 11.36
C THR A 200 -7.89 -17.65 12.40
N PRO A 201 -7.29 -18.85 12.21
CA PRO A 201 -7.24 -19.89 13.24
C PRO A 201 -6.56 -19.45 14.54
N ILE A 202 -5.49 -18.65 14.46
CA ILE A 202 -4.79 -18.15 15.64
C ILE A 202 -5.71 -17.24 16.45
N ALA A 203 -6.41 -16.31 15.80
CA ALA A 203 -7.36 -15.41 16.46
C ALA A 203 -8.50 -16.19 17.15
N THR A 204 -9.04 -17.21 16.49
CA THR A 204 -10.09 -18.05 17.10
C THR A 204 -9.59 -18.82 18.33
N ASN A 205 -8.35 -19.32 18.29
CA ASN A 205 -7.78 -20.02 19.43
C ASN A 205 -7.53 -19.06 20.61
N LEU A 206 -6.98 -17.87 20.36
CA LEU A 206 -6.79 -16.86 21.40
C LEU A 206 -8.11 -16.44 22.06
N THR A 207 -9.18 -16.29 21.27
CA THR A 207 -10.50 -15.99 21.84
C THR A 207 -11.04 -17.13 22.71
N ALA A 208 -10.82 -18.39 22.31
CA ALA A 208 -11.23 -19.54 23.11
C ALA A 208 -10.44 -19.63 24.43
N ASP A 209 -9.12 -19.40 24.38
CA ASP A 209 -8.26 -19.38 25.56
C ASP A 209 -8.67 -18.27 26.54
N SER A 210 -8.94 -17.06 26.04
CA SER A 210 -9.47 -15.95 26.85
C SER A 210 -10.76 -16.34 27.58
N THR A 211 -11.74 -16.94 26.87
CA THR A 211 -13.00 -17.37 27.49
C THR A 211 -12.81 -18.45 28.56
N ASN A 212 -11.86 -19.37 28.35
CA ASN A 212 -11.54 -20.42 29.32
C ASN A 212 -10.89 -19.82 30.58
N LEU A 213 -9.97 -18.86 30.42
CA LEU A 213 -9.34 -18.19 31.56
C LEU A 213 -10.37 -17.43 32.42
N THR A 214 -11.29 -16.69 31.79
CA THR A 214 -12.38 -16.01 32.53
C THR A 214 -13.26 -17.01 33.28
N ALA A 215 -13.60 -18.15 32.67
CA ALA A 215 -14.37 -19.20 33.34
C ALA A 215 -13.60 -19.78 34.55
N ILE A 216 -12.29 -19.98 34.44
CA ILE A 216 -11.45 -20.40 35.58
C ILE A 216 -11.45 -19.33 36.68
N GLY A 217 -11.29 -18.05 36.33
CA GLY A 217 -11.34 -16.92 37.28
C GLY A 217 -12.66 -16.87 38.06
N THR A 218 -13.80 -17.00 37.39
CA THR A 218 -15.12 -17.01 38.05
C THR A 218 -15.31 -18.19 39.00
N ASN A 219 -14.86 -19.39 38.62
CA ASN A 219 -14.90 -20.56 39.49
C ASN A 219 -14.00 -20.37 40.74
N LEU A 220 -12.83 -19.76 40.56
CA LEU A 220 -11.89 -19.51 41.64
C LEU A 220 -12.44 -18.49 42.66
N ALA A 221 -13.11 -17.44 42.16
CA ALA A 221 -13.81 -16.47 43.01
C ALA A 221 -14.96 -17.11 43.81
N ALA A 222 -15.71 -18.03 43.19
CA ALA A 222 -16.75 -18.78 43.90
C ALA A 222 -16.16 -19.69 44.99
N ILE A 223 -15.04 -20.37 44.72
CA ILE A 223 -14.32 -21.17 45.72
C ILE A 223 -13.84 -20.28 46.87
N SER A 224 -13.25 -19.11 46.58
CA SER A 224 -12.82 -18.16 47.60
C SER A 224 -13.96 -17.72 48.51
N THR A 225 -15.13 -17.39 47.94
CA THR A 225 -16.32 -17.00 48.70
C THR A 225 -16.79 -18.12 49.64
N ASN A 226 -16.80 -19.37 49.16
CA ASN A 226 -17.13 -20.52 49.98
C ASN A 226 -16.11 -20.73 51.11
N LEU A 227 -14.82 -20.56 50.82
CA LEU A 227 -13.75 -20.73 51.81
C LEU A 227 -13.81 -19.66 52.90
N ALA A 228 -14.14 -18.42 52.53
CA ALA A 228 -14.38 -17.33 53.48
C ALA A 228 -15.59 -17.64 54.38
N ALA A 229 -16.69 -18.16 53.83
CA ALA A 229 -17.85 -18.58 54.61
C ALA A 229 -17.52 -19.72 55.60
N ILE A 230 -16.71 -20.70 55.18
CA ILE A 230 -16.21 -21.75 56.08
C ILE A 230 -15.33 -21.12 57.17
N GLY A 231 -14.46 -20.16 56.83
CA GLY A 231 -13.64 -19.42 57.78
C GLY A 231 -14.46 -18.69 58.85
N THR A 232 -15.54 -18.02 58.45
CA THR A 232 -16.48 -17.37 59.38
C THR A 232 -17.22 -18.36 60.27
N ASN A 233 -17.60 -19.53 59.73
CA ASN A 233 -18.23 -20.58 60.52
C ASN A 233 -17.24 -21.16 61.54
N MET A 234 -15.99 -21.37 61.15
CA MET A 234 -14.94 -21.90 62.04
C MET A 234 -14.57 -20.94 63.17
N THR A 235 -14.54 -19.63 62.90
CA THR A 235 -14.37 -18.61 63.94
C THR A 235 -15.58 -18.51 64.86
N ALA A 236 -16.80 -18.62 64.33
CA ALA A 236 -18.02 -18.71 65.15
C ALA A 236 -18.03 -19.95 66.05
N ILE A 237 -17.58 -21.11 65.55
CA ILE A 237 -17.43 -22.34 66.34
C ILE A 237 -16.41 -22.13 67.47
N SER A 238 -15.27 -21.51 67.17
CA SER A 238 -14.25 -21.16 68.17
C SER A 238 -14.79 -20.24 69.28
N ALA A 239 -15.60 -19.25 68.90
CA ALA A 239 -16.23 -18.32 69.84
C ALA A 239 -17.26 -19.01 70.77
N HIS A 240 -17.93 -20.06 70.30
CA HIS A 240 -18.84 -20.86 71.14
C HIS A 240 -18.09 -21.85 72.03
N SER A 241 -16.95 -22.40 71.59
CA SER A 241 -16.17 -23.35 72.39
C SER A 241 -15.29 -22.68 73.46
N THR A 242 -14.93 -21.41 73.30
CA THR A 242 -14.12 -20.66 74.28
C THR A 242 -14.78 -20.57 75.67
N PRO A 243 -16.08 -20.21 75.82
CA PRO A 243 -16.78 -20.25 77.10
C PRO A 243 -16.85 -21.66 77.72
N ILE A 244 -16.99 -22.69 76.89
CA ILE A 244 -17.02 -24.10 77.35
C ILE A 244 -15.66 -24.48 77.95
N GLY A 245 -14.56 -23.98 77.40
CA GLY A 245 -13.21 -24.21 77.93
C GLY A 245 -12.84 -23.43 79.17
N THR A 246 -13.51 -22.30 79.43
CA THR A 246 -13.29 -21.49 80.64
C THR A 246 -14.21 -21.86 81.81
N TYR A 247 -15.27 -22.64 81.58
CA TYR A 247 -16.16 -23.14 82.65
C TYR A 247 -15.44 -24.00 83.71
N PRO A 248 -14.53 -24.94 83.35
CA PRO A 248 -13.77 -25.74 84.32
C PRO A 248 -12.85 -24.89 85.22
N THR A 249 -12.36 -23.75 84.74
CA THR A 249 -11.51 -22.83 85.52
C THR A 249 -12.29 -22.05 86.59
N VAL A 250 -13.62 -21.95 86.48
CA VAL A 250 -14.50 -21.27 87.47
C VAL A 250 -14.94 -22.21 88.60
N ILE A 251 -14.91 -23.52 88.41
CA ILE A 251 -15.46 -24.54 89.35
C ILE A 251 -14.44 -25.04 90.41
N GLY A 252 -13.21 -24.53 90.40
CA GLY A 252 -12.21 -24.82 91.45
C GLY A 252 -11.20 -25.90 91.06
N ILE A 253 -10.05 -25.81 91.71
CA ILE A 253 -8.73 -26.29 91.28
C ILE A 253 -8.61 -27.83 91.36
N ASN A 254 -9.23 -28.59 90.46
CA ASN A 254 -8.74 -29.88 89.94
C ASN A 254 -9.67 -30.43 88.82
N PRO A 255 -9.20 -30.77 87.60
CA PRO A 255 -7.83 -30.85 87.11
C PRO A 255 -7.52 -29.83 85.99
N THR A 256 -6.31 -29.29 86.01
CA THR A 256 -5.75 -28.41 84.95
C THR A 256 -5.77 -29.04 83.55
N THR A 257 -5.78 -30.37 83.43
CA THR A 257 -5.92 -31.09 82.15
C THR A 257 -7.33 -31.00 81.54
N ILE A 258 -8.38 -30.77 82.33
CA ILE A 258 -9.74 -30.54 81.80
C ILE A 258 -9.89 -29.13 81.22
N GLY A 259 -9.09 -28.14 81.64
CA GLY A 259 -9.09 -26.80 81.04
C GLY A 259 -8.32 -26.72 79.72
N ILE A 260 -7.21 -27.46 79.59
CA ILE A 260 -6.33 -27.40 78.40
C ILE A 260 -7.04 -27.95 77.15
N ASN A 261 -7.70 -29.11 77.23
CA ASN A 261 -8.40 -29.72 76.09
C ASN A 261 -9.50 -28.84 75.45
N PRO A 262 -10.40 -28.22 76.21
CA PRO A 262 -11.41 -27.35 75.62
C PRO A 262 -10.84 -25.99 75.20
N THR A 263 -9.70 -25.54 75.77
CA THR A 263 -8.97 -24.36 75.24
C THR A 263 -8.36 -24.65 73.86
N THR A 264 -7.76 -25.83 73.65
CA THR A 264 -7.27 -26.27 72.34
C THR A 264 -8.39 -26.55 71.34
N ILE A 265 -9.57 -27.00 71.80
CA ILE A 265 -10.81 -27.08 70.99
C ILE A 265 -11.29 -25.68 70.58
N GLY A 266 -11.01 -24.64 71.37
CA GLY A 266 -11.22 -23.23 71.02
C GLY A 266 -10.25 -22.72 69.97
N THR A 267 -8.94 -22.91 70.17
CA THR A 267 -7.91 -22.28 69.33
C THR A 267 -7.72 -22.94 67.96
N ASN A 268 -7.91 -24.26 67.83
CA ASN A 268 -7.75 -24.98 66.56
C ASN A 268 -8.72 -24.49 65.47
N PRO A 269 -10.03 -24.37 65.72
CA PRO A 269 -10.96 -23.84 64.71
C PRO A 269 -10.66 -22.40 64.31
N SER A 270 -10.18 -21.57 65.24
CA SER A 270 -9.74 -20.20 64.94
C SER A 270 -8.55 -20.18 63.98
N SER A 271 -7.52 -21.00 64.24
CA SER A 271 -6.36 -21.14 63.35
C SER A 271 -6.79 -21.61 61.96
N VAL A 272 -7.62 -22.66 61.88
CA VAL A 272 -8.16 -23.15 60.60
C VAL A 272 -8.95 -22.06 59.87
N GLY A 273 -9.80 -21.30 60.57
CA GLY A 273 -10.54 -20.19 59.99
C GLY A 273 -9.63 -19.10 59.41
N SER A 274 -8.54 -18.77 60.11
CA SER A 274 -7.54 -17.80 59.63
C SER A 274 -6.80 -18.29 58.36
N HIS A 275 -6.43 -19.57 58.31
CA HIS A 275 -5.79 -20.17 57.13
C HIS A 275 -6.74 -20.24 55.93
N LEU A 276 -8.01 -20.62 56.15
CA LEU A 276 -9.02 -20.65 55.09
C LEU A 276 -9.30 -19.24 54.53
N THR A 277 -9.28 -18.22 55.38
CA THR A 277 -9.41 -16.82 54.95
C THR A 277 -8.22 -16.39 54.10
N ALA A 278 -6.98 -16.74 54.51
CA ALA A 278 -5.77 -16.45 53.75
C ALA A 278 -5.74 -17.16 52.38
N ILE A 279 -6.14 -18.44 52.32
CA ILE A 279 -6.28 -19.15 51.04
C ILE A 279 -7.34 -18.46 50.17
N GLY A 280 -8.46 -18.02 50.76
CA GLY A 280 -9.49 -17.25 50.06
C GLY A 280 -8.93 -15.98 49.41
N THR A 281 -8.10 -15.22 50.12
CA THR A 281 -7.47 -14.00 49.56
C THR A 281 -6.50 -14.31 48.43
N ASP A 282 -5.71 -15.38 48.54
CA ASP A 282 -4.77 -15.78 47.48
C ASP A 282 -5.51 -16.22 46.21
N LEU A 283 -6.63 -16.93 46.35
CA LEU A 283 -7.47 -17.34 45.23
C LEU A 283 -8.12 -16.15 44.50
N VAL A 284 -8.45 -15.06 45.22
CA VAL A 284 -8.92 -13.82 44.59
C VAL A 284 -7.82 -13.17 43.78
N ALA A 285 -6.58 -13.12 44.29
CA ALA A 285 -5.45 -12.56 43.57
C ALA A 285 -5.15 -13.34 42.27
N ILE A 286 -5.20 -14.67 42.32
CA ILE A 286 -5.05 -15.52 41.13
C ILE A 286 -6.19 -15.27 40.13
N ALA A 287 -7.43 -15.09 40.61
CA ALA A 287 -8.56 -14.79 39.73
C ALA A 287 -8.37 -13.43 39.02
N THR A 288 -7.88 -12.41 39.72
CA THR A 288 -7.58 -11.10 39.11
C THR A 288 -6.45 -11.17 38.09
N ASP A 289 -5.41 -11.97 38.34
CA ASP A 289 -4.33 -12.17 37.38
C ASP A 289 -4.81 -12.91 36.11
N LEU A 290 -5.68 -13.92 36.29
CA LEU A 290 -6.30 -14.62 35.16
C LEU A 290 -7.18 -13.71 34.31
N ASP A 291 -7.94 -12.79 34.93
CA ASP A 291 -8.73 -11.79 34.21
C ASP A 291 -7.85 -10.81 33.43
N ALA A 292 -6.71 -10.40 33.99
CA ALA A 292 -5.74 -9.56 33.28
C ALA A 292 -5.16 -10.27 32.04
N ILE A 293 -4.76 -11.54 32.18
CA ILE A 293 -4.28 -12.35 31.06
C ILE A 293 -5.38 -12.55 30.01
N ALA A 294 -6.63 -12.80 30.45
CA ALA A 294 -7.76 -12.96 29.53
C ALA A 294 -8.01 -11.68 28.71
N ASN A 295 -7.89 -10.50 29.32
CA ASN A 295 -8.03 -9.20 28.65
C ASN A 295 -6.91 -8.97 27.61
N ASP A 296 -5.66 -9.31 27.92
CA ASP A 296 -4.54 -9.20 26.98
C ASP A 296 -4.69 -10.10 25.75
N LEU A 297 -5.38 -11.25 25.91
CA LEU A 297 -5.69 -12.17 24.82
C LEU A 297 -6.89 -11.73 23.97
N THR A 298 -7.68 -10.75 24.43
CA THR A 298 -8.78 -10.21 23.62
C THR A 298 -8.24 -9.27 22.54
N PRO A 299 -8.56 -9.48 21.25
CA PRO A 299 -8.11 -8.58 20.20
C PRO A 299 -8.80 -7.22 20.34
N THR A 300 -8.16 -6.25 20.98
CA THR A 300 -8.59 -4.85 20.93
C THR A 300 -8.22 -4.31 19.55
N GLY A 301 -9.21 -3.92 18.74
CA GLY A 301 -9.01 -3.31 17.42
C GLY A 301 -8.29 -1.94 17.42
N THR A 302 -7.51 -1.65 18.46
CA THR A 302 -6.78 -0.41 18.71
C THR A 302 -5.27 -0.55 18.54
N ASP A 303 -4.77 -1.73 18.19
CA ASP A 303 -3.34 -1.91 17.91
C ASP A 303 -2.96 -1.17 16.60
N PRO A 304 -2.03 -0.19 16.61
CA PRO A 304 -1.72 0.65 15.43
C PRO A 304 -1.24 -0.12 14.19
N ILE A 305 -0.94 -1.41 14.33
CA ILE A 305 -0.47 -2.29 13.26
C ILE A 305 -1.63 -2.69 12.32
N PHE A 306 -2.89 -2.56 12.75
CA PHE A 306 -4.08 -3.04 12.02
C PHE A 306 -5.01 -1.95 11.49
N GLN A 307 -4.59 -0.68 11.41
CA GLN A 307 -5.26 0.26 10.51
C GLN A 307 -4.74 0.01 9.09
N PRO A 308 -5.53 -0.54 8.15
CA PRO A 308 -5.21 -0.39 6.74
C PRO A 308 -5.34 1.11 6.43
N ALA A 309 -4.24 1.84 6.57
CA ALA A 309 -4.11 3.15 5.97
C ALA A 309 -4.48 2.97 4.48
N PRO A 310 -5.38 3.80 3.92
CA PRO A 310 -5.63 3.75 2.49
C PRO A 310 -4.29 3.93 1.80
N ILE A 311 -3.89 2.95 0.98
CA ILE A 311 -2.65 2.98 0.20
C ILE A 311 -2.76 4.17 -0.75
N ARG A 312 -2.36 5.34 -0.28
CA ARG A 312 -2.12 6.50 -1.12
C ARG A 312 -0.83 6.15 -1.84
N ARG A 313 -0.94 5.81 -3.13
CA ARG A 313 0.23 5.69 -4.02
C ARG A 313 0.95 7.04 -4.04
N GLN A 314 1.89 7.24 -3.12
CA GLN A 314 2.91 8.25 -3.31
C GLN A 314 3.95 7.62 -4.24
N GLN A 315 3.76 7.84 -5.55
CA GLN A 315 4.88 7.86 -6.47
C GLN A 315 5.67 9.14 -6.15
N ALA A 316 6.57 9.05 -5.19
CA ALA A 316 7.67 10.00 -5.06
C ALA A 316 8.88 9.38 -5.78
N PRO A 317 9.47 10.05 -6.78
CA PRO A 317 10.72 9.58 -7.36
C PRO A 317 11.84 9.73 -6.33
N ILE A 318 12.54 8.63 -6.04
CA ILE A 318 13.79 8.65 -5.28
C ILE A 318 14.81 9.40 -6.14
N ARG A 319 15.16 10.61 -5.72
CA ARG A 319 16.16 11.48 -6.37
C ARG A 319 17.54 10.96 -6.01
N PHE A 320 18.22 10.26 -6.92
CA PHE A 320 19.66 10.11 -6.82
C PHE A 320 20.30 11.44 -7.23
N GLN A 321 20.91 12.14 -6.27
CA GLN A 321 21.80 13.26 -6.61
C GLN A 321 23.04 12.69 -7.31
N GLN A 322 23.16 12.93 -8.61
CA GLN A 322 24.44 12.80 -9.29
C GLN A 322 25.21 14.12 -9.11
N ALA A 323 26.30 14.06 -8.35
CA ALA A 323 27.30 15.11 -8.34
C ALA A 323 27.95 15.23 -9.74
N PRO A 324 28.36 16.44 -10.19
CA PRO A 324 28.92 16.60 -11.53
C PRO A 324 30.31 15.96 -11.61
N ILE A 325 30.48 14.96 -12.48
CA ILE A 325 31.80 14.46 -12.87
C ILE A 325 32.49 15.53 -13.72
N ARG A 326 33.48 16.18 -13.12
CA ARG A 326 34.40 17.13 -13.76
C ARG A 326 35.19 16.38 -14.84
N ARG A 327 35.02 16.74 -16.12
CA ARG A 327 35.91 16.28 -17.20
C ARG A 327 37.31 16.83 -16.94
N GLN A 328 38.24 16.01 -16.47
CA GLN A 328 39.65 16.25 -16.70
C GLN A 328 40.02 15.56 -18.02
N GLN A 329 40.23 16.35 -19.07
CA GLN A 329 40.96 15.90 -20.24
C GLN A 329 42.44 15.78 -19.86
N ALA A 330 43.02 14.59 -20.06
CA ALA A 330 44.47 14.41 -20.14
C ALA A 330 44.80 13.66 -21.44
N PRO A 331 45.96 13.93 -22.06
CA PRO A 331 46.12 13.86 -23.50
C PRO A 331 46.52 12.47 -24.01
N ILE A 332 46.04 12.19 -25.22
CA ILE A 332 46.35 11.03 -26.04
C ILE A 332 47.86 10.99 -26.33
N ARG A 333 48.55 9.92 -25.94
CA ARG A 333 49.83 9.51 -26.55
C ARG A 333 49.57 8.28 -27.42
N GLN A 334 49.57 8.50 -28.73
CA GLN A 334 49.74 7.43 -29.71
C GLN A 334 51.21 6.96 -29.69
N LYS A 335 51.43 5.65 -29.82
CA LYS A 335 52.66 5.13 -30.42
C LYS A 335 52.35 3.93 -31.34
N PRO A 336 53.07 3.79 -32.47
CA PRO A 336 52.88 2.77 -33.50
C PRO A 336 53.46 1.42 -33.04
N ILE A 337 53.07 0.27 -33.57
CA ILE A 337 53.01 -0.19 -34.97
C ILE A 337 51.74 -1.02 -35.17
#